data_AF-A0A6L3A956-F1
#
_entry.id   AF-A0A6L3A956-F1
#
_cell.length_a   1.000
_cell.length_b   1.000
_cell.length_c   1.000
_cell.angle_alpha   90.00
_cell.angle_beta   90.00
_cell.angle_gamma   90.00
#
_symmetry.space_group_name_H-M   'P 1'
#
loop_
_entity.id
_entity.type
_entity.pdbx_description
1 polymer ?
#
loop_
_entity_poly.entity_id
_entity_poly.type
_entity_poly.pdbx_seq_one_letter_code
_entity_poly.pdbx_strand_id
1 'polypeptide(L)'
;MLGASAEPRIVVLDEVDEGVGGRAGALVGEALSRLAERHQVLCVTHLPQVAAFGARHFVVRKLSDGSRTWSEVREVTGEDRVIELASMLGGVGEANLGAARELIAAALAKDGARLPAGG
;
A
#
# COMPACT_ATOMS: atom_id res chain seq x y z
N MET A 1 -31.20 -3.65 -18.37
CA MET A 1 -30.23 -2.65 -17.90
C MET A 1 -30.51 -2.42 -16.42
N LEU A 2 -29.78 -3.12 -15.53
CA LEU A 2 -29.92 -2.97 -14.09
C LEU A 2 -28.69 -2.22 -13.58
N GLY A 3 -28.85 -0.91 -13.38
CA GLY A 3 -27.93 -0.11 -12.60
C GLY A 3 -28.18 -0.43 -11.12
N ALA A 4 -27.26 -1.16 -10.51
CA ALA A 4 -27.09 -1.11 -9.07
C ALA A 4 -25.81 -0.32 -8.85
N SER A 5 -25.96 0.97 -8.53
CA SER A 5 -24.89 1.71 -7.86
C SER A 5 -24.53 0.91 -6.62
N ALA A 6 -23.40 0.21 -6.64
CA ALA A 6 -22.95 -0.56 -5.50
C ALA A 6 -22.63 0.43 -4.38
N GLU A 7 -23.38 0.36 -3.28
CA GLU A 7 -23.10 1.12 -2.06
C GLU A 7 -21.62 0.98 -1.67
N PRO A 8 -20.95 2.06 -1.20
CA PRO A 8 -19.60 1.95 -0.66
C PRO A 8 -19.54 0.89 0.45
N ARG A 9 -18.50 0.06 0.44
CA ARG A 9 -18.31 -1.05 1.38
C ARG A 9 -16.88 -1.01 1.93
N ILE A 10 -16.69 -1.62 3.08
CA ILE A 10 -15.37 -1.91 3.63
C ILE A 10 -14.94 -3.28 3.11
N VAL A 11 -13.76 -3.35 2.51
CA VAL A 11 -13.14 -4.58 2.03
C VAL A 11 -11.84 -4.75 2.78
N VAL A 12 -11.69 -5.87 3.49
CA VAL A 12 -10.48 -6.22 4.23
C VAL A 12 -9.82 -7.39 3.53
N LEU A 13 -8.56 -7.22 3.18
CA LEU A 13 -7.75 -8.22 2.48
C LEU A 13 -6.47 -8.45 3.28
N ASP A 14 -6.17 -9.71 3.51
CA ASP A 14 -4.93 -10.17 4.12
C ASP A 14 -4.19 -11.06 3.12
N GLU A 15 -2.87 -11.04 3.14
CA GLU A 15 -2.01 -11.88 2.30
C GLU A 15 -2.30 -11.82 0.78
N VAL A 16 -2.69 -10.65 0.25
CA VAL A 16 -2.89 -10.44 -1.21
C VAL A 16 -1.63 -10.68 -2.05
N ASP A 17 -0.49 -10.79 -1.36
CA ASP A 17 0.83 -10.97 -1.91
C ASP A 17 1.36 -12.40 -1.82
N GLU A 18 0.60 -13.36 -1.28
CA GLU A 18 1.04 -14.75 -1.23
C GLU A 18 1.24 -15.33 -2.65
N GLY A 19 2.45 -15.83 -2.92
CA GLY A 19 2.83 -16.34 -4.25
C GLY A 19 3.03 -15.27 -5.32
N VAL A 20 3.00 -13.99 -4.95
CA VAL A 20 3.15 -12.85 -5.86
C VAL A 20 4.51 -12.19 -5.64
N GLY A 21 5.24 -11.90 -6.73
CA GLY A 21 6.55 -11.22 -6.65
C GLY A 21 6.77 -10.23 -7.80
N GLY A 22 7.60 -9.22 -7.55
CA GLY A 22 8.05 -8.26 -8.57
C GLY A 22 6.91 -7.54 -9.28
N ARG A 23 6.82 -7.70 -10.62
CA ARG A 23 5.83 -7.00 -11.46
C ARG A 23 4.38 -7.36 -11.12
N ALA A 24 4.13 -8.59 -10.67
CA ALA A 24 2.79 -9.03 -10.33
C ALA A 24 2.25 -8.26 -9.11
N GLY A 25 3.11 -7.92 -8.14
CA GLY A 25 2.73 -7.11 -6.98
C GLY A 25 2.24 -5.71 -7.36
N ALA A 26 2.87 -5.09 -8.35
CA ALA A 26 2.42 -3.78 -8.86
C ALA A 26 1.05 -3.85 -9.54
N LEU A 27 0.72 -4.95 -10.22
CA LEU A 27 -0.61 -5.16 -10.81
C LEU A 27 -1.68 -5.38 -9.74
N VAL A 28 -1.35 -6.09 -8.66
CA VAL A 28 -2.22 -6.24 -7.49
C VAL A 28 -2.46 -4.86 -6.86
N GLY A 29 -1.40 -4.10 -6.56
CA GLY A 29 -1.53 -2.75 -6.00
C GLY A 29 -2.41 -1.83 -6.86
N GLU A 30 -2.23 -1.85 -8.18
CA GLU A 30 -3.06 -1.10 -9.12
C GLU A 30 -4.54 -1.55 -9.09
N ALA A 31 -4.81 -2.86 -8.99
CA ALA A 31 -6.17 -3.37 -8.88
C ALA A 31 -6.85 -2.95 -7.56
N LEU A 32 -6.10 -2.95 -6.46
CA LEU A 32 -6.60 -2.51 -5.15
C LEU A 32 -6.86 -1.00 -5.11
N SER A 33 -5.99 -0.19 -5.72
CA SER A 33 -6.21 1.25 -5.88
C SER A 33 -7.52 1.54 -6.64
N ARG A 34 -7.77 0.82 -7.74
CA ARG A 34 -9.03 0.92 -8.50
C ARG A 34 -10.26 0.50 -7.69
N LEU A 35 -10.13 -0.53 -6.85
CA LEU A 35 -11.21 -0.94 -5.95
C LEU A 35 -11.49 0.15 -4.90
N ALA A 36 -10.43 0.82 -4.45
CA ALA A 36 -10.50 1.90 -3.48
C ALA A 36 -11.19 3.17 -4.00
N GLU A 37 -11.33 3.33 -5.32
CA GLU A 37 -12.13 4.42 -5.93
C GLU A 37 -13.61 4.39 -5.50
N ARG A 38 -14.15 3.21 -5.15
CA ARG A 38 -15.57 3.04 -4.77
C ARG A 38 -15.80 2.36 -3.42
N HIS A 39 -14.75 1.84 -2.79
CA HIS A 39 -14.84 1.11 -1.53
C HIS A 39 -13.68 1.52 -0.60
N GLN A 40 -13.86 1.37 0.71
CA GLN A 40 -12.73 1.49 1.63
C GLN A 40 -11.98 0.16 1.64
N VAL A 41 -10.75 0.14 1.14
CA VAL A 41 -9.91 -1.06 1.10
C VAL A 41 -8.86 -1.00 2.20
N LEU A 42 -8.84 -2.04 3.05
CA LEU A 42 -7.81 -2.29 4.05
C LEU A 42 -7.00 -3.50 3.58
N CYS A 43 -5.71 -3.32 3.36
CA CYS A 43 -4.82 -4.37 2.87
C CYS A 43 -3.64 -4.54 3.84
N VAL A 44 -3.42 -5.77 4.30
CA VAL A 44 -2.19 -6.18 5.00
C VAL A 44 -1.27 -6.84 3.97
N THR A 45 -0.02 -6.38 3.90
CA THR A 45 0.95 -6.83 2.88
C THR A 45 2.37 -6.60 3.37
N HIS A 46 3.29 -7.46 2.96
CA HIS A 46 4.73 -7.30 3.12
C HIS A 46 5.42 -6.86 1.82
N LEU A 47 4.70 -6.77 0.69
CA LEU A 47 5.27 -6.33 -0.58
C LEU A 47 5.27 -4.80 -0.72
N PRO A 48 6.45 -4.18 -0.92
CA PRO A 48 6.54 -2.72 -1.10
C PRO A 48 5.83 -2.26 -2.38
N GLN A 49 5.74 -3.14 -3.40
CA GLN A 49 5.04 -2.84 -4.66
C GLN A 49 3.53 -2.69 -4.47
N VAL A 50 2.93 -3.37 -3.49
CA VAL A 50 1.50 -3.22 -3.16
C VAL A 50 1.31 -2.01 -2.25
N ALA A 51 2.12 -1.89 -1.19
CA ALA A 51 2.04 -0.78 -0.23
C ALA A 51 2.27 0.60 -0.87
N ALA A 52 3.04 0.69 -1.96
CA ALA A 52 3.25 1.93 -2.71
C ALA A 52 1.95 2.52 -3.30
N PHE A 53 0.93 1.71 -3.63
CA PHE A 53 -0.37 2.17 -4.11
C PHE A 53 -1.34 2.59 -3.00
N GLY A 54 -1.00 2.34 -1.73
CA GLY A 54 -1.86 2.76 -0.62
C GLY A 54 -2.02 4.28 -0.57
N ALA A 55 -3.26 4.78 -0.52
CA ALA A 55 -3.52 6.19 -0.26
C ALA A 55 -3.00 6.63 1.11
N ARG A 56 -3.08 5.72 2.09
CA ARG A 56 -2.48 5.83 3.42
C ARG A 56 -1.65 4.58 3.70
N HIS A 57 -0.54 4.75 4.41
CA HIS A 57 0.34 3.64 4.77
C HIS A 57 0.48 3.58 6.29
N PHE A 58 0.13 2.44 6.87
CA PHE A 58 0.25 2.19 8.30
C PHE A 58 1.26 1.07 8.54
N VAL A 59 2.12 1.28 9.52
CA VAL A 59 3.12 0.30 9.94
C VAL A 59 2.72 -0.25 11.28
N VAL A 60 2.70 -1.58 11.37
CA VAL A 60 2.46 -2.31 12.62
C VAL A 60 3.79 -2.77 13.18
N ARG A 61 4.14 -2.35 14.40
CA ARG A 61 5.36 -2.74 15.09
C ARG A 61 5.03 -3.48 16.38
N LYS A 62 5.79 -4.53 16.67
CA LYS A 62 5.77 -5.21 17.96
C LYS A 62 6.68 -4.46 18.92
N LEU A 63 6.15 -4.01 20.05
CA LEU A 63 6.90 -3.41 21.14
C LEU A 63 6.86 -4.32 22.37
N SER A 64 7.89 -4.25 23.21
CA SER A 64 7.99 -5.01 24.46
C SER A 64 8.83 -4.26 25.48
N ASP A 65 8.41 -4.28 26.75
CA ASP A 65 9.18 -3.76 27.89
C ASP A 65 9.86 -4.89 28.71
N GLY A 66 9.84 -6.11 28.18
CA GLY A 66 10.34 -7.32 28.86
C GLY A 66 9.30 -8.01 29.75
N SER A 67 8.24 -7.33 30.15
CA SER A 67 7.13 -7.89 30.94
C SER A 67 5.85 -8.05 30.12
N ARG A 68 5.61 -7.15 29.16
CA ARG A 68 4.43 -7.13 28.29
C ARG A 68 4.85 -6.87 26.86
N THR A 69 4.17 -7.52 25.93
CA THR A 69 4.23 -7.27 24.50
C THR A 69 2.93 -6.62 24.04
N TRP A 70 3.03 -5.62 23.14
CA TRP A 70 1.88 -5.04 22.47
C TRP A 70 2.23 -4.64 21.03
N SER A 71 1.20 -4.42 20.22
CA SER A 71 1.33 -3.89 18.87
C SER A 71 1.07 -2.40 18.87
N GLU A 72 1.92 -1.65 18.19
CA GLU A 72 1.72 -0.24 17.87
C GLU A 72 1.43 -0.10 16.39
N VAL A 73 0.43 0.71 16.05
CA VAL A 73 0.09 1.07 14.67
C VAL A 73 0.35 2.55 14.47
N ARG A 74 1.13 2.91 13.45
CA ARG A 74 1.46 4.30 13.13
C ARG A 74 1.26 4.56 11.63
N GLU A 75 0.62 5.68 11.30
CA GLU A 75 0.62 6.18 9.92
C GLU A 75 2.02 6.71 9.57
N VAL A 76 2.55 6.29 8.43
CA VAL A 76 3.82 6.81 7.88
C VAL A 76 3.54 7.63 6.62
N THR A 77 4.12 8.82 6.56
CA THR A 77 3.93 9.78 5.46
C THR A 77 5.27 10.37 5.04
N GLY A 78 5.34 11.01 3.87
CA GLY A 78 6.55 11.66 3.40
C GLY A 78 7.78 10.74 3.41
N GLU A 79 8.86 11.19 4.04
CA GLU A 79 10.12 10.44 4.10
C GLU A 79 10.02 9.16 4.96
N ASP A 80 9.21 9.14 6.02
CA ASP A 80 9.00 7.92 6.81
C ASP A 80 8.36 6.80 5.97
N ARG A 81 7.50 7.17 5.02
CA ARG A 81 6.92 6.22 4.06
C ARG A 81 7.99 5.67 3.12
N VAL A 82 8.93 6.50 2.67
CA VAL A 82 10.06 6.07 1.82
C VAL A 82 10.96 5.10 2.59
N ILE A 83 11.31 5.45 3.83
CA ILE A 83 12.16 4.63 4.71
C ILE A 83 11.51 3.27 4.96
N GLU A 84 10.22 3.22 5.23
CA GLU A 84 9.53 1.95 5.44
C GLU A 84 9.53 1.08 4.19
N LEU A 85 9.21 1.64 3.01
CA LEU A 85 9.24 0.89 1.75
C LEU A 85 10.67 0.41 1.42
N ALA A 86 11.71 1.19 1.72
CA ALA A 86 13.10 0.77 1.60
C ALA A 86 13.44 -0.38 2.57
N SER A 87 12.94 -0.31 3.80
CA SER A 87 13.04 -1.41 4.78
C SER A 87 12.39 -2.69 4.25
N MET A 88 11.18 -2.61 3.68
CA MET A 88 10.48 -3.74 3.05
C MET A 88 11.25 -4.31 1.83
N LEU A 89 12.04 -3.49 1.13
CA LEU A 89 12.92 -3.91 0.03
C LEU A 89 14.21 -4.60 0.49
N GLY A 90 14.44 -4.74 1.80
CA GLY A 90 15.60 -5.42 2.37
C GLY A 90 16.60 -4.51 3.10
N GLY A 91 16.25 -3.24 3.38
CA GLY A 91 17.00 -2.37 4.28
C GLY A 91 17.09 -0.90 3.83
N VAL A 92 17.46 -0.01 4.74
CA VAL A 92 17.45 1.46 4.54
C VAL A 92 18.78 1.97 3.95
N GLY A 93 19.24 1.37 2.85
CA GLY A 93 20.41 1.85 2.10
C GLY A 93 20.01 2.81 0.98
N GLU A 94 20.95 3.65 0.51
CA GLU A 94 20.69 4.64 -0.56
C GLU A 94 20.03 4.04 -1.81
N ALA A 95 20.47 2.85 -2.24
CA ALA A 95 19.88 2.16 -3.38
C ALA A 95 18.39 1.82 -3.15
N ASN A 96 18.05 1.33 -1.95
CA ASN A 96 16.68 0.97 -1.60
C ASN A 96 15.80 2.20 -1.35
N LEU A 97 16.37 3.29 -0.82
CA LEU A 97 15.68 4.57 -0.71
C LEU A 97 15.35 5.13 -2.11
N GLY A 98 16.28 5.04 -3.06
CA GLY A 98 16.05 5.37 -4.46
C GLY A 98 14.92 4.55 -5.07
N ALA A 99 15.01 3.22 -4.95
CA ALA A 99 13.98 2.31 -5.45
C ALA A 99 12.60 2.52 -4.80
N ALA A 100 12.55 2.83 -3.50
CA ALA A 100 11.30 3.15 -2.80
C ALA A 100 10.65 4.43 -3.34
N ARG A 101 11.44 5.47 -3.62
CA ARG A 101 10.92 6.71 -4.24
C ARG A 101 10.40 6.44 -5.65
N GLU A 102 11.09 5.60 -6.43
CA GLU A 102 10.62 5.17 -7.75
C GLU A 102 9.30 4.39 -7.68
N LEU A 103 9.14 3.49 -6.70
CA LEU A 103 7.89 2.76 -6.49
C LEU A 103 6.72 3.71 -6.20
N ILE A 104 6.91 4.68 -5.29
CA ILE A 104 5.88 5.69 -5.00
C ILE A 104 5.55 6.50 -6.25
N ALA A 105 6.58 6.98 -6.97
CA ALA A 105 6.37 7.78 -8.18
C ALA A 105 5.61 6.98 -9.27
N ALA A 106 5.95 5.71 -9.46
CA ALA A 106 5.28 4.83 -10.41
C ALA A 106 3.82 4.57 -10.02
N ALA A 107 3.54 4.36 -8.73
CA ALA A 107 2.18 4.20 -8.23
C ALA A 107 1.34 5.48 -8.46
N LEU A 108 1.89 6.64 -8.09
CA LEU A 108 1.23 7.94 -8.29
C LEU A 108 0.99 8.25 -9.78
N ALA A 109 1.92 7.94 -10.67
CA ALA A 109 1.75 8.16 -12.10
C ALA A 109 0.59 7.32 -12.67
N LYS A 110 0.45 6.09 -12.18
CA LYS A 110 -0.63 5.16 -12.57
C LYS A 110 -1.99 5.57 -11.99
N ASP A 111 -2.01 6.08 -10.77
CA ASP A 111 -3.22 6.62 -10.14
C ASP A 111 -3.63 7.96 -10.74
N GLY A 112 -2.67 8.83 -11.07
CA GLY A 112 -2.92 10.15 -11.67
C GLY A 112 -3.37 10.09 -13.13
N ALA A 113 -2.85 9.15 -13.92
CA ALA A 113 -3.34 8.87 -15.27
C ALA A 113 -4.78 8.30 -15.30
N ARG A 114 -5.38 8.08 -14.13
CA ARG A 114 -6.69 7.46 -13.94
C ARG A 114 -7.80 8.45 -13.57
N LEU A 115 -7.48 9.68 -13.13
CA LEU A 115 -8.50 10.68 -12.81
C LEU A 115 -9.38 10.92 -14.06
N PRO A 116 -10.70 10.67 -13.99
CA PRO A 116 -11.59 10.95 -15.10
C PRO A 116 -11.63 12.45 -15.34
N ALA A 117 -11.62 12.83 -16.63
CA ALA A 117 -12.07 14.15 -17.03
C ALA A 117 -13.54 14.31 -16.61
N GLY A 118 -13.78 15.08 -15.54
CA GLY A 118 -15.08 15.65 -15.23
C GLY A 118 -16.02 14.78 -14.40
N GLY A 119 -16.50 15.42 -13.32
CA GLY A 119 -17.84 15.27 -12.75
C GLY A 119 -18.26 16.65 -12.29
#